data_AF-A0A970W7E8-F1
#
_entry.id   AF-A0A970W7E8-F1
#
_cell.length_a   1.000
_cell.length_b   1.000
_cell.length_c   1.000
_cell.angle_alpha   90.00
_cell.angle_beta   90.00
_cell.angle_gamma   90.00
#
_symmetry.space_group_name_H-M   'P 1'
#
loop_
_entity.id
_entity.type
_entity.pdbx_description
1 polymer ?
#
loop_
_entity_poly.entity_id
_entity_poly.type
_entity_poly.pdbx_seq_one_letter_code
_entity_poly.pdbx_strand_id
1 'polypeptide(L)'
;MELYKDILIRLLENEHIKITFENLDINFSQVFELECYKALNEIKTIVSNDGLDDTECFQRIEEIICLFEKMGIECGNRHDFG
;
A
#
# COMPACT_ATOMS: atom_id res chain seq x y z
N MET A 1 14.22 -22.75 -1.33
CA MET A 1 15.16 -21.61 -1.18
C MET A 1 16.56 -22.17 -1.02
N GLU A 2 17.59 -21.49 -1.50
CA GLU A 2 18.98 -21.99 -1.38
C GLU A 2 19.51 -21.82 0.05
N LEU A 3 20.23 -22.82 0.57
CA LEU A 3 20.73 -22.91 1.95
C LEU A 3 21.47 -21.66 2.43
N TYR A 4 22.19 -20.97 1.54
CA TYR A 4 22.92 -19.76 1.89
C TYR A 4 21.98 -18.60 2.28
N LYS A 5 20.78 -18.52 1.70
CA LYS A 5 19.77 -17.50 2.04
C LYS A 5 19.21 -17.74 3.44
N ASP A 6 18.93 -18.99 3.79
CA ASP A 6 18.39 -19.37 5.11
C ASP A 6 19.41 -19.17 6.23
N ILE A 7 20.70 -19.29 5.93
CA ILE A 7 21.79 -18.95 6.86
C ILE A 7 21.87 -17.43 7.02
N LEU A 8 21.79 -16.68 5.92
CA LEU A 8 21.86 -15.22 5.95
C LEU A 8 20.70 -14.59 6.72
N ILE A 9 19.46 -15.08 6.53
CA ILE A 9 18.27 -14.59 7.24
C ILE A 9 18.44 -14.76 8.77
N ARG A 10 18.83 -15.97 9.22
CA ARG A 10 19.04 -16.25 10.65
C ARG A 10 20.13 -15.41 11.31
N LEU A 11 21.18 -15.05 10.54
CA LEU A 11 22.23 -14.17 11.03
C LEU A 11 21.74 -12.73 11.16
N LEU A 12 20.87 -12.27 10.27
CA LEU A 12 20.38 -10.89 10.26
C LEU A 12 19.18 -10.64 11.19
N GLU A 13 18.39 -11.67 11.52
CA GLU A 13 17.18 -11.58 12.36
C GLU A 13 17.41 -10.94 13.75
N ASN A 14 18.62 -11.05 14.30
CA ASN A 14 18.95 -10.55 15.65
C ASN A 14 19.86 -9.32 15.62
N GLU A 15 20.16 -8.77 14.45
CA GLU A 15 21.09 -7.65 14.30
C GLU A 15 20.35 -6.32 14.23
N HIS A 16 20.94 -5.28 14.82
CA HIS A 16 20.41 -3.93 14.69
C HIS A 16 20.78 -3.35 13.31
N ILE A 17 19.85 -3.40 12.36
CA ILE A 17 20.05 -2.89 11.01
C ILE A 17 19.88 -1.37 11.01
N LYS A 18 20.94 -0.65 10.62
CA LYS A 18 20.87 0.78 10.28
C LYS A 18 21.00 0.92 8.77
N ILE A 19 19.95 1.45 8.13
CA ILE A 19 19.97 1.77 6.70
C ILE A 19 20.34 3.24 6.54
N THR A 20 21.38 3.51 5.78
CA THR A 20 21.80 4.86 5.38
C THR A 20 21.80 4.94 3.86
N PHE A 21 21.22 6.01 3.34
CA PHE A 21 21.23 6.29 1.91
C PHE A 21 22.11 7.52 1.66
N GLU A 22 23.34 7.30 1.23
CA GLU A 22 24.35 8.35 1.07
C GLU A 22 23.98 9.39 0.00
N ASN A 23 23.17 9.01 -0.98
CA ASN A 23 22.79 9.85 -2.13
C ASN A 23 21.27 9.98 -2.30
N LEU A 24 20.51 9.89 -1.20
CA LEU A 24 19.06 10.06 -1.27
C LEU A 24 18.69 11.55 -1.35
N ASP A 25 18.81 12.09 -2.55
CA ASP A 25 18.31 13.43 -2.88
C ASP A 25 16.87 13.32 -3.36
N ILE A 26 15.99 12.93 -2.44
CA ILE A 26 14.55 12.87 -2.70
C ILE A 26 13.89 13.99 -1.91
N ASN A 27 13.22 14.91 -2.60
CA ASN A 27 12.29 15.81 -1.96
C ASN A 27 11.06 15.00 -1.53
N PHE A 28 11.13 14.43 -0.34
CA PHE A 28 10.08 13.58 0.21
C PHE A 28 8.72 14.27 0.20
N SER A 29 8.65 15.60 0.41
CA SER A 29 7.39 16.35 0.34
C SER A 29 6.74 16.22 -1.04
N GLN A 30 7.53 16.41 -2.11
CA GLN A 30 7.02 16.34 -3.48
C GLN A 30 6.62 14.92 -3.88
N VAL A 31 7.38 13.91 -3.45
CA VAL A 31 7.05 12.50 -3.72
C VAL A 31 5.79 12.09 -2.95
N PHE A 32 5.68 12.46 -1.66
CA PHE A 32 4.49 12.19 -0.87
C PHE A 32 3.25 12.88 -1.46
N GLU A 33 3.34 14.16 -1.78
CA GLU A 33 2.24 14.92 -2.36
C GLU A 33 1.75 14.32 -3.68
N LEU A 34 2.68 13.90 -4.56
CA LEU A 34 2.34 13.29 -5.85
C LEU A 34 1.65 11.93 -5.68
N GLU A 35 2.18 11.06 -4.82
CA GLU A 35 1.61 9.74 -4.59
C GLU A 35 0.24 9.82 -3.87
N CYS A 36 0.10 10.71 -2.89
CA CYS A 36 -1.19 11.00 -2.26
C CYS A 36 -2.21 11.55 -3.26
N TYR A 37 -1.78 12.45 -4.15
CA TYR A 37 -2.65 13.02 -5.19
C TYR A 37 -3.13 11.96 -6.19
N LYS A 38 -2.25 11.05 -6.62
CA LYS A 38 -2.63 9.91 -7.48
C LYS A 38 -3.66 9.02 -6.82
N ALA A 39 -3.42 8.62 -5.56
CA ALA A 39 -4.35 7.79 -4.80
C ALA A 39 -5.72 8.44 -4.66
N LEU A 40 -5.77 9.74 -4.34
CA LEU A 40 -7.02 10.50 -4.26
C LEU A 40 -7.77 10.55 -5.61
N ASN A 41 -7.06 10.66 -6.73
CA ASN A 41 -7.66 10.67 -8.05
C ASN A 41 -8.22 9.30 -8.47
N GLU A 42 -7.54 8.22 -8.08
CA GLU A 42 -8.03 6.85 -8.27
C GLU A 42 -9.28 6.59 -7.42
N ILE A 43 -9.26 6.96 -6.14
CA ILE A 43 -10.44 6.88 -5.25
C ILE A 43 -11.60 7.67 -5.86
N LYS A 44 -11.36 8.91 -6.31
CA LYS A 44 -12.38 9.73 -6.97
C LYS A 44 -13.00 9.01 -8.18
N THR A 45 -12.17 8.35 -8.99
CA THR A 45 -12.64 7.60 -10.17
C THR A 45 -13.52 6.42 -9.77
N ILE A 46 -13.12 5.69 -8.71
CA ILE A 46 -13.89 4.55 -8.18
C ILE A 46 -15.26 5.00 -7.67
N VAL A 47 -15.34 6.12 -6.93
CA VAL A 47 -16.59 6.60 -6.32
C VAL A 47 -17.51 7.40 -7.26
N SER A 48 -17.00 7.97 -8.36
CA SER A 48 -17.80 8.81 -9.28
C SER A 48 -18.58 8.01 -10.34
N ASN A 49 -18.66 6.68 -10.18
CA ASN A 49 -19.38 5.82 -11.10
C ASN A 49 -20.86 5.72 -10.71
N ASP A 50 -21.68 6.61 -11.27
CA ASP A 50 -23.12 6.73 -10.99
C ASP A 50 -23.99 5.58 -11.57
N GLY A 51 -23.37 4.62 -12.27
CA GLY A 51 -24.07 3.52 -12.95
C GLY A 51 -24.24 2.24 -12.13
N LEU A 52 -23.83 2.25 -10.86
CA LEU A 52 -23.76 1.05 -10.02
C LEU A 52 -25.00 0.92 -9.13
N ASP A 53 -25.47 -0.32 -8.93
CA ASP A 53 -26.50 -0.62 -7.94
C ASP A 53 -25.92 -0.72 -6.51
N ASP A 54 -26.78 -0.71 -5.48
CA ASP A 54 -26.35 -0.73 -4.07
C ASP A 54 -25.45 -1.93 -3.72
N THR A 55 -25.54 -3.04 -4.45
CA THR A 55 -24.72 -4.25 -4.23
C THR A 55 -23.33 -4.07 -4.84
N GLU A 56 -23.25 -3.46 -6.01
CA GLU A 56 -22.00 -3.11 -6.68
C GLU A 56 -21.22 -2.00 -5.93
N CYS A 57 -21.92 -1.18 -5.14
CA CYS A 57 -21.33 -0.13 -4.33
C CYS A 57 -20.38 -0.68 -3.22
N PHE A 58 -20.68 -1.85 -2.66
CA PHE A 58 -19.79 -2.53 -1.69
C PHE A 58 -18.49 -3.05 -2.34
N GLN A 59 -18.56 -3.52 -3.58
CA GLN A 59 -17.38 -3.98 -4.32
C GLN A 59 -16.40 -2.83 -4.62
N ARG A 60 -16.90 -1.59 -4.72
CA ARG A 60 -16.05 -0.40 -4.89
C ARG A 60 -15.32 0.00 -3.63
N ILE A 61 -15.92 -0.21 -2.46
CA ILE A 61 -15.24 -0.01 -1.18
C ILE A 61 -14.08 -1.00 -1.06
N GLU A 62 -14.28 -2.26 -1.47
CA GLU A 62 -13.22 -3.27 -1.54
C GLU A 62 -12.10 -2.88 -2.53
N GLU A 63 -12.43 -2.33 -3.71
CA GLU A 63 -11.43 -1.82 -4.66
C GLU A 63 -10.56 -0.70 -4.05
N ILE A 64 -11.18 0.20 -3.27
CA ILE A 64 -10.47 1.28 -2.56
C ILE A 64 -9.55 0.70 -1.49
N ILE A 65 -10.02 -0.29 -0.72
CA ILE A 65 -9.23 -0.98 0.31
C ILE A 65 -8.04 -1.69 -0.33
N CYS A 66 -8.25 -2.45 -1.41
CA CYS A 66 -7.19 -3.09 -2.19
C CYS A 66 -6.15 -2.08 -2.72
N LEU A 67 -6.57 -0.87 -3.09
CA LEU A 67 -5.66 0.19 -3.50
C LEU A 67 -4.78 0.66 -2.33
N PHE A 68 -5.36 0.88 -1.15
CA PHE A 68 -4.60 1.23 0.05
C PHE A 68 -3.61 0.13 0.46
N GLU A 69 -4.02 -1.15 0.41
CA GLU A 69 -3.14 -2.27 0.72
C GLU A 69 -1.97 -2.40 -0.26
N LYS A 70 -2.20 -2.16 -1.56
CA LYS A 70 -1.12 -2.09 -2.57
C LYS A 70 -0.13 -0.97 -2.29
N MET A 71 -0.56 0.12 -1.65
CA MET A 71 0.29 1.22 -1.19
C MET A 71 0.95 0.93 0.17
N GLY A 72 0.70 -0.24 0.77
CA GLY A 72 1.24 -0.62 2.09
C GLY A 72 0.50 0.02 3.26
N ILE A 73 -0.72 0.52 3.04
CA ILE A 73 -1.56 1.15 4.06
C ILE A 73 -2.60 0.14 4.53
N GLU A 74 -2.55 -0.24 5.81
CA GLU A 74 -3.50 -1.16 6.43
C GLU A 74 -4.83 -0.45 6.73
N CYS A 75 -5.95 -1.00 6.22
CA CYS A 75 -7.30 -0.42 6.39
C CYS A 75 -8.14 -1.08 7.50
N GLY A 76 -7.55 -1.94 8.34
CA GLY A 76 -8.23 -2.66 9.41
C GLY A 76 -8.95 -3.93 8.93
N ASN A 77 -9.95 -4.44 9.66
CA ASN A 77 -10.63 -5.71 9.38
C ASN A 77 -12.09 -5.54 8.90
N ARG A 78 -12.45 -4.37 8.39
CA ARG A 78 -13.83 -4.04 7.99
C ARG A 78 -14.20 -4.56 6.59
N HIS A 79 -13.42 -5.50 6.06
CA HIS A 79 -13.56 -6.09 4.72
C HIS A 79 -14.46 -7.35 4.74
N ASP A 80 -14.85 -7.80 5.92
CA ASP A 80 -15.67 -9.00 6.11
C ASP A 80 -17.16 -8.65 5.93
N PHE A 81 -17.52 -8.34 4.70
CA PHE A 81 -18.91 -8.30 4.25
C PHE A 81 -19.28 -9.73 3.84
N GLY A 82 -19.61 -10.55 4.84
CA GLY A 82 -19.88 -11.99 4.68
C GLY A 82 -20.92 -12.36 3.62
#